data_AF-A0A9D8FFB9-F1
#
_entry.id   AF-A0A9D8FFB9-F1
#
_cell.length_a   1.000
_cell.length_b   1.000
_cell.length_c   1.000
_cell.angle_alpha   90.00
_cell.angle_beta   90.00
_cell.angle_gamma   90.00
#
_symmetry.space_group_name_H-M   'P 1'
#
loop_
_entity.id
_entity.type
_entity.pdbx_description
1 polymer ?
#
loop_
_entity_poly.entity_id
_entity_poly.type
_entity_poly.pdbx_seq_one_letter_code
_entity_poly.pdbx_strand_id
1 'polypeptide(L)'
;MHNTYIIGRKGDIYIRDNAVSRHHAQLTVSHNEVHLKDLDSANEVYLVKNGRLIRFFHGFVQLNQSVVIGSKQYTINQLLGMVGSHRAA
;
A
#
# COMPACT_ATOMS: atom_id res chain seq x y z
N MET A 1 9.80 14.74 10.94
CA MET A 1 9.78 14.57 9.47
C MET A 1 8.96 13.33 9.17
N HIS A 2 8.16 13.34 8.10
CA HIS A 2 7.44 12.16 7.63
C HIS A 2 7.74 11.96 6.15
N ASN A 3 7.87 10.70 5.74
CA ASN A 3 8.02 10.33 4.34
C ASN A 3 6.67 9.87 3.81
N THR A 4 6.35 10.23 2.58
CA THR A 4 5.10 9.83 1.92
C THR A 4 5.44 9.11 0.63
N TYR A 5 4.81 7.96 0.42
CA TYR A 5 5.00 7.10 -0.75
C TYR A 5 3.66 6.76 -1.38
N ILE A 6 3.57 6.91 -2.70
CA ILE A 6 2.42 6.46 -3.47
C ILE A 6 2.62 5.01 -3.89
N ILE A 7 1.63 4.18 -3.59
CA ILE A 7 1.51 2.82 -4.11
C ILE A 7 0.67 2.88 -5.37
N GLY A 8 1.16 2.30 -6.47
CA GLY A 8 0.35 2.14 -7.67
C GLY A 8 1.16 1.78 -8.91
N ARG A 9 0.48 1.66 -10.06
CA ARG A 9 1.14 1.43 -11.36
C ARG A 9 2.04 2.58 -11.82
N LYS A 10 1.95 3.75 -11.18
CA LYS A 10 2.81 4.92 -11.41
C LYS A 10 3.25 5.59 -10.10
N GLY A 11 3.39 4.82 -9.02
CA GLY A 11 3.79 5.33 -7.71
C GLY A 11 5.27 5.07 -7.37
N ASP A 12 5.71 5.59 -6.23
CA ASP A 12 7.03 5.31 -5.61
C ASP A 12 7.20 3.82 -5.30
N ILE A 13 6.10 3.17 -4.92
CA ILE A 13 5.96 1.73 -4.75
C ILE A 13 5.18 1.20 -5.96
N TYR A 14 5.93 0.74 -6.95
CA TYR A 14 5.37 0.22 -8.19
C TYR A 14 4.82 -1.19 -8.02
N ILE A 15 3.55 -1.39 -8.40
CA ILE A 15 2.91 -2.70 -8.47
C ILE A 15 2.44 -2.95 -9.90
N ARG A 16 3.03 -3.96 -10.57
CA ARG A 16 2.63 -4.40 -11.91
C ARG A 16 1.39 -5.29 -11.86
N ASP A 17 0.23 -4.65 -11.75
CA ASP A 17 -1.06 -5.32 -11.67
C ASP A 17 -2.16 -4.44 -12.28
N ASN A 18 -2.96 -4.99 -13.20
CA ASN A 18 -4.04 -4.26 -13.87
C ASN A 18 -5.19 -3.88 -12.91
N ALA A 19 -5.36 -4.62 -11.81
CA ALA A 19 -6.31 -4.29 -10.75
C ALA A 19 -5.82 -3.11 -9.87
N VAL A 20 -4.57 -2.67 -10.01
CA VAL A 20 -4.02 -1.56 -9.25
C VAL A 20 -4.18 -0.24 -10.04
N SER A 21 -4.62 0.81 -9.35
CA SER A 21 -4.75 2.16 -9.92
C SER A 21 -3.36 2.77 -10.14
N ARG A 22 -3.26 3.82 -10.97
CA ARG A 22 -1.98 4.53 -11.17
C ARG A 22 -1.44 5.13 -9.86
N HIS A 23 -2.33 5.75 -9.09
CA HIS A 23 -2.14 6.14 -7.70
C HIS A 23 -3.27 5.45 -6.94
N HIS A 24 -2.96 4.37 -6.23
CA HIS A 24 -3.95 3.47 -5.63
C HIS A 24 -4.06 3.70 -4.13
N ALA A 25 -2.92 3.80 -3.45
CA ALA A 25 -2.89 4.11 -2.03
C ALA A 25 -1.68 4.98 -1.70
N GLN A 26 -1.68 5.56 -0.51
CA GLN A 26 -0.59 6.34 0.05
C GLN A 26 -0.16 5.73 1.38
N LEU A 27 1.15 5.56 1.55
CA LEU A 27 1.78 5.29 2.84
C LEU A 27 2.46 6.56 3.35
N THR A 28 2.13 6.98 4.57
CA THR A 28 2.86 8.01 5.29
C THR A 28 3.58 7.35 6.47
N VAL A 29 4.90 7.50 6.52
CA VAL A 29 5.77 6.93 7.54
C VAL A 29 6.35 8.05 8.39
N SER A 30 6.08 8.01 9.69
CA SER A 30 6.73 8.83 10.70
C SER A 30 7.58 7.93 11.62
N HIS A 31 8.28 8.50 12.61
CA HIS A 31 9.23 7.75 13.45
C HIS A 31 8.65 6.46 14.05
N ASN A 32 7.40 6.46 14.51
CA ASN A 32 6.78 5.32 15.18
C ASN A 32 5.46 4.86 14.55
N GLU A 33 4.98 5.53 13.50
CA GLU A 33 3.64 5.30 12.99
C GLU A 33 3.67 5.17 11.46
N VAL A 34 2.88 4.21 10.98
CA VAL A 34 2.60 4.08 9.56
C VAL A 34 1.13 4.28 9.35
N HIS A 35 0.79 5.22 8.48
CA HIS A 35 -0.59 5.49 8.08
C HIS A 35 -0.77 5.08 6.62
N LEU A 36 -1.78 4.26 6.35
CA LEU A 36 -2.19 3.86 5.01
C LEU A 36 -3.48 4.56 4.65
N LYS A 37 -3.62 5.01 3.41
CA LYS A 37 -4.83 5.65 2.88
C LYS A 37 -5.07 5.16 1.45
N ASP A 38 -6.26 4.65 1.18
CA ASP A 38 -6.76 4.44 -0.18
C ASP A 38 -7.02 5.79 -0.85
N LEU A 39 -6.64 5.90 -2.13
CA LEU A 39 -6.75 7.12 -2.93
C LEU A 39 -7.91 7.05 -3.92
N ASP A 40 -9.07 6.58 -3.45
CA ASP A 40 -10.26 6.35 -4.28
C ASP A 40 -9.95 5.41 -5.45
N SER A 41 -9.34 4.28 -5.09
CA SER A 41 -8.85 3.35 -6.08
C SER A 41 -9.95 2.45 -6.63
N ALA A 42 -9.79 1.97 -7.87
CA ALA A 42 -10.86 1.27 -8.58
C ALA A 42 -11.23 -0.10 -7.97
N ASN A 43 -10.33 -0.70 -7.20
CA ASN A 43 -10.52 -2.01 -6.56
C ASN A 43 -10.22 -1.98 -5.05
N GLU A 44 -10.13 -0.78 -4.48
CA GLU A 44 -9.94 -0.50 -3.06
C GLU A 44 -8.73 -1.19 -2.39
N VAL A 45 -8.51 -0.85 -1.12
CA VAL A 45 -7.56 -1.53 -0.25
C VAL A 45 -8.32 -2.36 0.77
N TYR A 46 -7.82 -3.56 1.07
CA TYR A 46 -8.39 -4.42 2.12
C TYR A 46 -7.33 -4.81 3.16
N LEU A 47 -7.72 -4.89 4.43
CA LEU A 47 -6.95 -5.57 5.46
C LEU A 47 -7.32 -7.04 5.50
N VAL A 48 -6.34 -7.90 5.75
CA VAL A 48 -6.59 -9.31 6.09
C VAL A 48 -6.73 -9.43 7.61
N LYS A 49 -7.91 -9.84 8.10
CA LYS A 49 -8.20 -10.11 9.52
C LYS A 49 -8.92 -11.44 9.67
N ASN A 50 -8.33 -12.37 10.41
CA ASN A 50 -8.92 -13.70 10.67
C ASN A 50 -9.41 -14.42 9.39
N GLY A 51 -8.61 -14.37 8.33
CA GLY A 51 -8.94 -14.98 7.03
C GLY A 51 -10.00 -14.23 6.21
N ARG A 52 -10.42 -13.03 6.63
CA ARG A 52 -11.39 -12.20 5.92
C ARG A 52 -10.77 -10.90 5.41
N LEU A 53 -11.31 -10.40 4.29
CA LEU A 53 -10.97 -9.10 3.75
C LEU A 53 -11.91 -8.03 4.31
N ILE A 54 -11.34 -7.01 4.92
CA ILE A 54 -12.06 -5.87 5.46
C ILE A 54 -11.65 -4.64 4.67
N ARG A 55 -12.60 -4.00 3.99
CA ARG A 55 -12.34 -2.77 3.22
C ARG A 55 -11.70 -1.71 4.13
N PHE A 56 -10.66 -1.06 3.63
CA PHE A 56 -9.85 -0.14 4.40
C PHE A 56 -9.64 1.15 3.62
N PHE A 57 -10.16 2.24 4.16
CA PHE A 57 -10.08 3.56 3.53
C PHE A 57 -8.88 4.36 4.01
N HIS A 58 -8.67 4.41 5.33
CA HIS A 58 -7.51 5.06 5.92
C HIS A 58 -7.32 4.66 7.39
N GLY A 59 -6.10 4.80 7.89
CA GLY A 59 -5.79 4.63 9.31
C GLY A 59 -4.37 4.13 9.56
N PHE A 60 -4.05 3.96 10.83
CA PHE A 60 -2.78 3.39 11.27
C PHE A 60 -2.70 1.89 10.97
N VAL A 61 -1.54 1.46 10.53
CA VAL A 61 -1.23 0.05 10.20
C VAL A 61 0.12 -0.33 10.80
N GLN A 62 0.25 -1.59 11.20
CA GLN A 62 1.52 -2.14 11.69
C GLN A 62 2.38 -2.66 10.53
N LEU A 63 3.69 -2.78 10.71
CA LEU A 63 4.62 -3.26 9.66
C LEU A 63 4.29 -4.67 9.17
N ASN A 64 3.78 -5.55 10.04
CA ASN A 64 3.33 -6.90 9.72
C ASN A 64 1.87 -6.97 9.25
N GLN A 65 1.14 -5.86 9.23
CA GLN A 65 -0.25 -5.83 8.79
C GLN A 65 -0.34 -6.29 7.33
N SER A 66 -1.10 -7.36 7.11
CA SER A 66 -1.40 -7.85 5.76
C SER A 66 -2.49 -7.01 5.12
N VAL A 67 -2.25 -6.58 3.89
CA VAL A 67 -3.17 -5.83 3.04
C VAL A 67 -3.29 -6.51 1.67
N VAL A 68 -4.44 -6.38 1.04
CA VAL A 68 -4.64 -6.71 -0.37
C VAL A 68 -4.73 -5.40 -1.15
N ILE A 69 -3.92 -5.31 -2.20
CA ILE A 69 -3.85 -4.20 -3.13
C ILE A 69 -3.83 -4.80 -4.54
N GLY A 70 -4.89 -4.55 -5.31
CA GLY A 70 -5.12 -5.27 -6.57
C GLY A 70 -5.36 -6.77 -6.33
N SER A 71 -4.66 -7.62 -7.06
CA SER A 71 -4.82 -9.08 -7.01
C SER A 71 -3.81 -9.77 -6.08
N LYS A 72 -3.02 -9.03 -5.30
CA LYS A 72 -1.97 -9.58 -4.45
C LYS A 72 -2.05 -9.09 -3.01
N GLN A 73 -1.60 -9.95 -2.09
CA GLN A 73 -1.43 -9.64 -0.69
C GLN A 73 0.02 -9.22 -0.40
N TYR A 74 0.18 -8.21 0.44
CA TYR A 74 1.46 -7.70 0.92
C TYR A 74 1.40 -7.42 2.41
N THR A 75 2.54 -7.43 3.09
CA THR A 75 2.70 -6.73 4.37
C THR A 75 3.14 -5.29 4.14
N ILE A 76 2.89 -4.40 5.10
CA ILE A 76 3.38 -3.03 5.05
C ILE A 76 4.91 -2.99 4.93
N ASN A 77 5.63 -3.87 5.63
CA ASN A 77 7.09 -3.98 5.52
C ASN A 77 7.56 -4.34 4.10
N GLN A 78 6.85 -5.26 3.41
CA GLN A 78 7.14 -5.59 2.01
C GLN A 78 6.95 -4.37 1.10
N LEU A 79 5.85 -3.62 1.26
CA LEU A 79 5.59 -2.42 0.49
C LEU A 79 6.67 -1.35 0.69
N LEU A 80 7.11 -1.14 1.94
CA LEU A 80 8.20 -0.21 2.24
C LEU A 80 9.55 -0.66 1.65
N GLY A 81 9.84 -1.96 1.64
CA GLY A 81 11.03 -2.51 0.97
C GLY A 81 11.03 -2.39 -0.55
N MET A 82 9.88 -2.06 -1.17
CA MET A 82 9.75 -1.86 -2.62
C MET A 82 9.99 -0.41 -3.05
N VAL A 83 10.16 0.54 -2.12
CA VAL A 83 10.37 1.95 -2.43
C VAL A 83 11.62 2.12 -3.30
N GLY A 84 11.47 2.70 -4.49
CA GLY A 84 12.59 3.01 -5.38
C GLY A 84 13.20 1.80 -6.12
N SER A 85 12.74 0.58 -5.85
CA SER A 85 13.27 -0.67 -6.43
C SER A 85 12.95 -0.87 -7.93
N HIS A 86 12.35 0.13 -8.60
CA HIS A 86 11.99 0.10 -10.03
C HIS A 86 12.60 1.24 -10.85
N ARG A 87 13.68 1.89 -10.39
CA ARG A 87 14.43 2.88 -11.19
C ARG A 87 15.34 2.27 -12.28
N ALA A 88 14.99 1.12 -12.85
CA ALA A 88 15.76 0.49 -13.92
C ALA A 88 14.84 -0.04 -15.03
N ALA A 89 14.62 0.79 -16.04
CA ALA A 89 14.60 0.46 -17.48
C ALA A 89 14.24 1.73 -18.26
#